data_AF-A0A1M3EES6-F1
#
_entry.id   AF-A0A1M3EES6-F1
#
_cell.length_a   1.000
_cell.length_b   1.000
_cell.length_c   1.000
_cell.angle_alpha   90.00
_cell.angle_beta   90.00
_cell.angle_gamma   90.00
#
_symmetry.space_group_name_H-M   'P 1'
#
loop_
_entity.id
_entity.type
_entity.pdbx_description
1 polymer ?
#
loop_
_entity_poly.entity_id
_entity_poly.type
_entity_poly.pdbx_seq_one_letter_code
_entity_poly.pdbx_strand_id
1 'polypeptide(L)'
;MKKLILALGAVGMLSTAALAQDKKEAELKTDLLKNARTELVDQLKTMGLEEAKITQFADCYIADLDKNLSYKELKELDGVSEGAQPSEDLQKKLMTLGQECAKILE
;
A
#
# COMPACT_ATOMS: atom_id res chain seq x y z
N MET A 1 -12.93 1.89 -53.52
CA MET A 1 -11.73 1.90 -52.66
C MET A 1 -12.08 1.33 -51.29
N LYS A 2 -11.67 0.09 -50.98
CA LYS A 2 -11.56 -0.41 -49.59
C LYS A 2 -10.24 -1.16 -49.53
N LYS A 3 -9.27 -0.54 -48.86
CA LYS A 3 -7.88 -1.01 -48.77
C LYS A 3 -7.83 -2.25 -47.86
N LEU A 4 -7.15 -3.27 -48.38
CA LEU A 4 -6.55 -4.38 -47.64
C LEU A 4 -5.48 -3.85 -46.66
N ILE A 5 -5.49 -4.36 -45.41
CA ILE A 5 -4.30 -4.64 -44.57
C ILE A 5 -4.74 -5.82 -43.65
N LEU A 6 -4.50 -7.09 -43.99
CA LEU A 6 -3.27 -7.88 -43.78
C LEU A 6 -2.63 -7.74 -42.38
N ALA A 7 -3.10 -8.59 -41.46
CA ALA A 7 -2.35 -9.69 -40.86
C ALA A 7 -1.01 -9.44 -40.10
N LEU A 8 -0.86 -10.23 -39.02
CA LEU A 8 0.35 -10.62 -38.28
C LEU A 8 1.02 -9.59 -37.35
N GLY A 9 1.17 -9.99 -36.08
CA GLY A 9 2.08 -9.35 -35.13
C GLY A 9 1.70 -9.39 -33.66
N ALA A 10 0.72 -10.20 -33.25
CA ALA A 10 0.36 -10.39 -31.85
C ALA A 10 1.36 -11.31 -31.11
N VAL A 11 2.65 -10.96 -31.06
CA VAL A 11 3.62 -11.54 -30.13
C VAL A 11 4.69 -10.47 -29.85
N GLY A 12 4.48 -9.62 -28.84
CA GLY A 12 5.50 -8.63 -28.46
C GLY A 12 5.05 -7.54 -27.49
N MET A 13 3.75 -7.27 -27.35
CA MET A 13 3.23 -6.16 -26.51
C MET A 13 2.62 -6.59 -25.18
N LEU A 14 2.69 -7.86 -24.80
CA LEU A 14 2.19 -8.30 -23.48
C LEU A 14 3.15 -7.89 -22.36
N SER A 15 4.45 -7.79 -22.65
CA SER A 15 5.47 -7.42 -21.66
C SER A 15 5.39 -5.95 -21.24
N THR A 16 5.03 -5.04 -22.16
CA THR A 16 4.93 -3.61 -21.86
C THR A 16 3.64 -3.23 -21.13
N ALA A 17 2.56 -3.99 -21.34
CA ALA A 17 1.29 -3.78 -20.64
C ALA A 17 1.38 -4.19 -19.17
N ALA A 18 2.03 -5.32 -18.88
CA ALA A 18 2.31 -5.74 -17.50
C ALA A 18 3.20 -4.72 -16.76
N LEU A 19 4.30 -4.28 -17.39
CA LEU A 19 5.21 -3.29 -16.79
C LEU A 19 4.55 -1.90 -16.59
N ALA A 20 3.61 -1.51 -17.44
CA ALA A 20 2.85 -0.26 -17.27
C ALA A 20 1.82 -0.35 -16.14
N GLN A 21 1.22 -1.52 -15.94
CA GLN A 21 0.33 -1.78 -14.82
C GLN A 21 1.13 -1.79 -13.50
N ASP A 22 2.28 -2.45 -13.46
CA ASP A 22 3.15 -2.52 -12.28
C ASP A 22 3.62 -1.13 -11.83
N LYS A 23 4.00 -0.25 -12.77
CA LYS A 23 4.37 1.15 -12.45
C LYS A 23 3.21 1.91 -11.83
N LYS A 24 2.02 1.79 -12.41
CA LYS A 24 0.81 2.45 -11.91
C LYS A 24 0.43 1.94 -10.52
N GLU A 25 0.57 0.65 -10.27
CA GLU A 25 0.32 0.06 -8.95
C GLU A 25 1.34 0.54 -7.90
N ALA A 26 2.62 0.66 -8.26
CA ALA A 26 3.64 1.19 -7.37
C ALA A 26 3.39 2.67 -7.00
N GLU A 27 2.96 3.50 -7.97
CA GLU A 27 2.57 4.88 -7.71
C GLU A 27 1.35 4.96 -6.79
N LEU A 28 0.28 4.21 -7.09
CA LEU A 28 -0.93 4.18 -6.26
C LEU A 28 -0.66 3.63 -4.85
N LYS A 29 0.26 2.67 -4.72
CA LYS A 29 0.71 2.17 -3.43
C LYS A 29 1.40 3.25 -2.61
N THR A 30 2.29 4.01 -3.25
CA THR A 30 3.00 5.12 -2.62
C THR A 30 2.02 6.18 -2.10
N ASP A 31 1.00 6.50 -2.90
CA ASP A 31 -0.04 7.46 -2.51
C ASP A 31 -0.88 6.95 -1.32
N LEU A 32 -1.30 5.68 -1.33
CA LEU A 32 -2.01 5.07 -0.20
C LEU A 32 -1.18 5.13 1.10
N LEU A 33 0.10 4.75 1.03
CA LEU A 33 0.99 4.76 2.19
C LEU A 33 1.24 6.18 2.71
N LYS A 34 1.31 7.17 1.83
CA LYS A 34 1.45 8.59 2.23
C LYS A 34 0.21 9.10 2.95
N ASN A 35 -0.98 8.73 2.49
CA ASN A 35 -2.24 9.09 3.15
C ASN A 35 -2.34 8.41 4.51
N ALA A 36 -2.09 7.10 4.57
CA ALA A 36 -2.07 6.32 5.81
C ALA A 36 -1.08 6.91 6.84
N ARG A 37 0.11 7.34 6.38
CA ARG A 37 1.09 8.02 7.24
C ARG A 37 0.52 9.30 7.85
N THR A 38 -0.15 10.10 7.03
CA THR A 38 -0.69 11.40 7.44
C THR A 38 -1.77 11.20 8.50
N GLU A 39 -2.71 10.30 8.24
CA GLU A 39 -3.79 9.95 9.17
C GLU A 39 -3.24 9.37 10.48
N LEU A 40 -2.23 8.49 10.41
CA LEU A 40 -1.60 7.90 11.58
C LEU A 40 -0.92 8.96 12.45
N VAL A 41 -0.14 9.86 11.85
CA VAL A 41 0.51 10.96 12.57
C VAL A 41 -0.53 11.85 13.24
N ASP A 42 -1.61 12.20 12.54
CA ASP A 42 -2.66 13.06 13.07
C ASP A 42 -3.41 12.39 14.23
N GLN A 43 -3.71 11.09 14.14
CA GLN A 43 -4.28 10.32 15.25
C GLN A 43 -3.34 10.27 16.45
N LEU A 44 -2.06 9.96 16.25
CA LEU A 44 -1.09 9.86 17.35
C LEU A 44 -0.82 11.19 18.04
N LYS A 45 -0.91 12.32 17.31
CA LYS A 45 -0.84 13.66 17.90
C LYS A 45 -1.95 13.90 18.93
N THR A 46 -3.14 13.32 18.73
CA THR A 46 -4.24 13.43 19.71
C THR A 46 -3.97 12.66 21.01
N MET A 47 -2.97 11.77 21.02
CA MET A 47 -2.61 10.95 22.19
C MET A 47 -1.58 11.62 23.11
N GLY A 48 -1.11 12.83 22.79
CA GLY A 48 -0.17 13.58 23.63
C GLY A 48 1.27 13.06 23.62
N LEU A 49 1.63 12.28 22.60
CA LEU A 49 3.00 11.78 22.40
C LEU A 49 3.93 12.89 21.85
N GLU A 50 5.23 12.74 22.07
CA GLU A 50 6.22 13.66 21.51
C GLU A 50 6.26 13.57 19.97
N GLU A 51 6.27 14.73 19.29
CA GLU A 51 6.20 14.81 17.83
C GLU A 51 7.32 14.01 17.13
N ALA A 52 8.51 13.97 17.72
CA ALA A 52 9.63 13.18 17.21
C ALA A 52 9.34 11.67 17.27
N LYS A 53 8.79 11.17 18.39
CA LYS A 53 8.39 9.76 18.55
C LYS A 53 7.24 9.40 17.60
N ILE A 54 6.25 10.28 17.46
CA ILE A 54 5.13 10.08 16.52
C ILE A 54 5.66 9.91 15.10
N THR A 55 6.55 10.81 14.67
CA THR A 55 7.11 10.80 13.32
C THR A 55 7.94 9.54 13.08
N GLN A 56 8.81 9.17 14.01
CA GLN A 56 9.64 7.95 13.91
C GLN A 56 8.79 6.68 13.89
N PHE A 57 7.76 6.59 14.73
CA PHE A 57 6.84 5.46 14.74
C PHE A 57 6.08 5.37 13.42
N ALA A 58 5.49 6.47 12.95
CA ALA A 58 4.73 6.48 11.72
C ALA A 58 5.62 6.12 10.50
N ASP A 59 6.83 6.65 10.43
CA ASP A 59 7.79 6.31 9.37
C ASP A 59 8.18 4.82 9.40
N CYS A 60 8.47 4.28 10.58
CA CYS A 60 8.78 2.86 10.76
C CYS A 60 7.59 2.00 10.34
N TYR A 61 6.39 2.31 10.82
CA TYR A 61 5.19 1.52 10.58
C TYR A 61 4.84 1.50 9.09
N ILE A 62 4.90 2.66 8.42
CA ILE A 62 4.61 2.77 6.99
C ILE A 62 5.66 2.04 6.15
N ALA A 63 6.94 2.06 6.54
CA ALA A 63 7.97 1.26 5.89
C ALA A 63 7.72 -0.25 6.04
N ASP A 64 7.21 -0.68 7.20
CA ASP A 64 6.84 -2.09 7.43
C ASP A 64 5.63 -2.51 6.60
N LEU A 65 4.61 -1.64 6.46
CA LEU A 65 3.49 -1.87 5.54
C LEU A 65 3.96 -1.97 4.08
N ASP A 66 4.83 -1.06 3.64
CA ASP A 66 5.35 -1.08 2.27
C ASP A 66 6.10 -2.38 1.98
N LYS A 67 6.93 -2.84 2.92
CA LYS A 67 7.73 -4.04 2.74
C LYS A 67 6.89 -5.33 2.68
N ASN A 68 5.82 -5.41 3.45
CA ASN A 68 5.12 -6.67 3.71
C ASN A 68 3.75 -6.78 3.02
N LEU A 69 3.16 -5.65 2.59
CA LEU A 69 1.86 -5.62 1.93
C LEU A 69 1.97 -5.21 0.46
N SER A 70 1.21 -5.89 -0.38
CA SER A 70 0.98 -5.51 -1.77
C SER A 70 0.00 -4.34 -1.89
N TYR A 71 -0.05 -3.71 -3.06
CA TYR A 71 -1.04 -2.66 -3.35
C TYR A 71 -2.48 -3.16 -3.14
N LYS A 72 -2.78 -4.40 -3.57
CA LYS A 72 -4.11 -5.00 -3.41
C LYS A 72 -4.50 -5.15 -1.94
N GLU A 73 -3.58 -5.62 -1.10
CA GLU A 73 -3.80 -5.77 0.34
C GLU A 73 -3.99 -4.41 1.02
N LEU A 74 -3.19 -3.40 0.67
CA LEU A 74 -3.35 -2.05 1.20
C LEU A 74 -4.70 -1.45 0.81
N LYS A 75 -5.16 -1.66 -0.43
CA LYS A 75 -6.48 -1.23 -0.88
C LYS A 75 -7.61 -1.97 -0.17
N GLU A 76 -7.41 -3.23 0.17
CA GLU A 76 -8.36 -3.99 0.97
C GLU A 76 -8.49 -3.38 2.36
N LEU A 77 -7.38 -3.03 3.02
CA LEU A 77 -7.38 -2.34 4.32
C LEU A 77 -8.09 -0.98 4.25
N ASP A 78 -7.78 -0.17 3.24
CA ASP A 78 -8.40 1.14 3.00
C ASP A 78 -9.92 1.04 2.78
N GLY A 79 -10.37 -0.06 2.15
CA GLY A 79 -11.77 -0.31 1.83
C GLY A 79 -12.55 -1.12 2.86
N VAL A 80 -11.95 -1.55 3.98
CA VAL A 80 -12.67 -2.31 5.01
C VAL A 80 -13.69 -1.38 5.67
N SER A 81 -14.97 -1.63 5.40
CA SER A 81 -16.07 -0.93 6.07
C SER A 81 -16.13 -1.27 7.56
N GLU A 82 -16.70 -0.37 8.35
CA GLU A 82 -16.90 -0.57 9.78
C GLU A 82 -17.61 -1.92 10.07
N GLY A 83 -16.99 -2.76 10.88
CA GLY A 83 -17.48 -4.11 11.23
C GLY A 83 -17.16 -5.22 10.22
N ALA A 84 -16.61 -4.91 9.05
CA ALA A 84 -16.05 -5.91 8.15
C ALA A 84 -14.63 -6.30 8.59
N GLN A 85 -14.21 -7.50 8.19
CA GLN A 85 -12.83 -7.95 8.38
C GLN A 85 -12.14 -8.09 7.04
N PRO A 86 -10.83 -7.77 6.95
CA PRO A 86 -10.05 -8.15 5.78
C PRO A 86 -9.93 -9.68 5.70
N SER A 87 -9.41 -10.18 4.59
CA SER A 87 -9.09 -11.59 4.37
C SER A 87 -8.24 -12.17 5.50
N GLU A 88 -8.43 -13.46 5.80
CA GLU A 88 -7.71 -14.13 6.90
C GLU A 88 -6.19 -14.04 6.77
N ASP A 89 -5.66 -14.09 5.55
CA ASP A 89 -4.22 -13.97 5.31
C ASP A 89 -3.71 -12.56 5.64
N LEU A 90 -4.49 -11.54 5.28
CA LEU A 90 -4.17 -10.16 5.62
C LEU A 90 -4.28 -9.91 7.13
N GLN A 91 -5.28 -10.50 7.79
CA GLN A 91 -5.37 -10.48 9.25
C GLN A 91 -4.14 -11.09 9.92
N LYS A 92 -3.66 -12.26 9.47
CA LYS A 92 -2.44 -12.88 10.01
C LYS A 92 -1.21 -12.01 9.84
N LYS A 93 -1.06 -11.33 8.70
CA LYS A 93 0.03 -10.38 8.47
C LYS A 93 -0.05 -9.20 9.45
N LEU A 94 -1.24 -8.60 9.60
CA LEU A 94 -1.47 -7.49 10.52
C LEU A 94 -1.10 -7.81 11.97
N MET A 95 -1.21 -9.06 12.42
CA MET A 95 -0.79 -9.46 13.77
C MET A 95 0.72 -9.26 14.02
N THR A 96 1.53 -9.23 12.97
CA THR A 96 2.99 -9.13 13.04
C THR A 96 3.53 -7.75 12.64
N LEU A 97 2.71 -6.96 11.95
CA LEU A 97 3.11 -5.64 11.46
C LEU A 97 3.30 -4.66 12.61
N GLY A 98 4.33 -3.82 12.51
CA GLY A 98 4.58 -2.75 13.46
C GLY A 98 5.08 -3.17 14.84
N GLN A 99 5.26 -4.47 15.11
CA GLN A 99 5.73 -4.95 16.42
C GLN A 99 7.10 -4.36 16.79
N GLU A 100 8.03 -4.27 15.85
CA GLU A 100 9.34 -3.66 16.08
C GLU A 100 9.25 -2.13 16.20
N CYS A 101 8.30 -1.51 15.50
CA CYS A 101 8.07 -0.06 15.56
C CYS A 101 7.47 0.38 16.89
N ALA A 102 6.68 -0.47 17.55
CA ALA A 102 6.08 -0.17 18.85
C ALA A 102 7.11 0.20 19.93
N LYS A 103 8.34 -0.33 19.84
CA LYS A 103 9.46 0.00 20.74
C LYS A 103 9.85 1.49 20.70
N ILE A 104 9.48 2.22 19.65
CA ILE A 104 9.71 3.67 19.54
C ILE A 104 8.81 4.46 20.49
N LEU A 105 7.65 3.91 20.83
CA LEU A 105 6.65 4.54 21.70
C LEU A 105 6.90 4.25 23.20
N GLU A 106 7.72 3.26 23.52
CA GLU A 106 8.23 2.98 24.88
C GLU A 106 9.16 4.11 25.38
#